data_AF-A0A2V9XP95-F1
#
_entry.id   AF-A0A2V9XP95-F1
#
_cell.length_a   1.000
_cell.length_b   1.000
_cell.length_c   1.000
_cell.angle_alpha   90.00
_cell.angle_beta   90.00
_cell.angle_gamma   90.00
#
_symmetry.space_group_name_H-M   'P 1'
#
loop_
_entity.id
_entity.type
_entity.pdbx_description
1 polymer ?
#
loop_
_entity_poly.entity_id
_entity_poly.type
_entity_poly.pdbx_seq_one_letter_code
_entity_poly.pdbx_strand_id
1 'polypeptide(L)'
;MSTGISKSPDSRYWRQLYKAALVEIDKSKLAQRIAEAEKAVVLRARELFQAAGDNGEETEALEDVMYALHTLRGNYQNLGVS
;
A
#
# COMPACT_ATOMS: atom_id res chain seq x y z
N MET A 1 -5.09 27.28 -20.76
CA MET A 1 -5.97 26.23 -20.23
C MET A 1 -5.11 25.33 -19.36
N SER A 2 -5.13 25.52 -18.04
CA SER A 2 -4.39 24.68 -17.10
C SER A 2 -5.32 23.59 -16.62
N THR A 3 -5.19 22.38 -17.19
CA THR A 3 -5.87 21.20 -16.65
C THR A 3 -5.22 20.88 -15.32
N GLY A 4 -5.80 21.41 -14.23
CA GLY A 4 -5.48 20.99 -12.88
C GLY A 4 -5.74 19.49 -12.81
N ILE A 5 -4.67 18.70 -12.87
CA ILE A 5 -4.68 17.27 -12.57
C ILE A 5 -5.21 17.19 -11.15
N SER A 6 -6.50 16.92 -11.02
CA SER A 6 -7.14 16.68 -9.75
C SER A 6 -6.48 15.42 -9.19
N LYS A 7 -5.45 15.61 -8.35
CA LYS A 7 -4.87 14.48 -7.62
C LYS A 7 -6.02 13.85 -6.86
N SER A 8 -6.25 12.56 -7.11
CA SER A 8 -7.27 11.78 -6.41
C SER A 8 -7.12 11.98 -4.89
N PRO A 9 -8.22 11.82 -4.11
CA PRO A 9 -8.20 12.05 -2.68
C PRO A 9 -7.03 11.30 -2.02
N ASP A 10 -6.04 12.10 -1.64
CA ASP A 10 -4.77 11.78 -1.02
C ASP A 10 -3.95 10.65 -1.71
N SER A 11 -3.19 11.01 -2.75
CA SER A 11 -2.08 10.18 -3.31
C SER A 11 -1.11 9.60 -2.27
N ARG A 12 -1.15 10.06 -1.01
CA ARG A 12 -0.36 9.53 0.11
C ARG A 12 -1.12 8.55 1.00
N TYR A 13 -2.38 8.25 0.72
CA TYR A 13 -3.23 7.39 1.55
C TYR A 13 -2.67 5.97 1.68
N TRP A 14 -2.16 5.41 0.59
CA TRP A 14 -1.49 4.10 0.60
C TRP A 14 -0.29 4.08 1.56
N ARG A 15 0.45 5.18 1.70
CA ARG A 15 1.58 5.29 2.65
C ARG A 15 1.10 5.28 4.11
N GLN A 16 -0.05 5.89 4.38
CA GLN A 16 -0.64 5.92 5.72
C GLN A 16 -1.08 4.51 6.13
N LEU A 17 -1.76 3.79 5.23
CA LEU A 17 -2.20 2.42 5.49
C LEU A 17 -1.03 1.45 5.61
N TYR A 18 0.01 1.61 4.77
CA TYR A 18 1.24 0.85 4.92
C TYR A 18 1.88 1.05 6.30
N LYS A 19 2.05 2.31 6.74
CA LYS A 19 2.58 2.61 8.08
C LYS A 19 1.70 2.04 9.18
N ALA A 20 0.38 2.12 9.04
CA ALA A 20 -0.55 1.55 10.00
C ALA A 20 -0.40 0.03 10.10
N ALA A 21 -0.17 -0.67 9.01
CA ALA A 21 0.10 -2.11 9.01
C ALA A 21 1.44 -2.46 9.70
N LEU A 22 2.49 -1.65 9.51
CA LEU A 22 3.79 -1.88 10.14
C LEU A 22 3.79 -1.69 11.66
N VAL A 23 2.97 -0.77 12.17
CA VAL A 23 2.91 -0.44 13.61
C VAL A 23 1.75 -1.12 14.33
N GLU A 24 0.96 -1.95 13.64
CA GLU A 24 -0.16 -2.66 14.26
C GLU A 24 0.36 -3.83 15.12
N ILE A 25 0.14 -3.72 16.43
CA ILE A 25 0.58 -4.69 17.44
C ILE A 25 -0.56 -5.68 17.76
N ASP A 26 -1.82 -5.25 17.55
CA ASP A 26 -2.98 -6.11 17.77
C ASP A 26 -3.08 -7.16 16.67
N LYS A 27 -2.68 -8.39 17.01
CA LYS A 27 -2.71 -9.55 16.11
C LYS A 27 -4.09 -9.78 15.48
N SER A 28 -5.17 -9.47 16.19
CA SER A 28 -6.54 -9.63 15.67
C SER A 28 -6.85 -8.64 14.54
N LYS A 29 -6.16 -7.49 14.53
CA LYS A 29 -6.33 -6.42 13.52
C LYS A 29 -5.28 -6.45 12.42
N LEU A 30 -4.11 -7.01 12.69
CA LEU A 30 -2.98 -7.02 11.77
C LEU A 30 -3.34 -7.57 10.38
N ALA A 31 -4.07 -8.70 10.33
CA ALA A 31 -4.51 -9.28 9.06
C ALA A 31 -5.37 -8.31 8.23
N GLN A 32 -6.28 -7.59 8.89
CA GLN A 32 -7.11 -6.57 8.24
C GLN A 32 -6.28 -5.37 7.78
N ARG A 33 -5.36 -4.86 8.62
CA ARG A 33 -4.49 -3.73 8.25
C ARG A 33 -3.61 -4.03 7.04
N ILE A 34 -3.06 -5.24 6.98
CA ILE A 34 -2.30 -5.69 5.81
C ILE A 34 -3.20 -5.68 4.56
N ALA A 35 -4.41 -6.24 4.63
CA ALA A 35 -5.33 -6.27 3.49
C ALA A 35 -5.75 -4.87 3.03
N GLU A 36 -5.99 -3.94 3.96
CA GLU A 36 -6.31 -2.54 3.65
C GLU A 36 -5.13 -1.84 2.95
N ALA A 37 -3.91 -2.06 3.43
CA ALA A 37 -2.70 -1.52 2.82
C ALA A 37 -2.46 -2.09 1.42
N GLU A 38 -2.54 -3.41 1.24
CA GLU A 38 -2.44 -4.10 -0.05
C GLU A 38 -3.43 -3.52 -1.06
N LYS A 39 -4.70 -3.39 -0.65
CA LYS A 39 -5.75 -2.82 -1.50
C LYS A 39 -5.42 -1.39 -1.93
N ALA A 40 -4.95 -0.54 -1.01
CA ALA A 40 -4.62 0.84 -1.32
C ALA A 40 -3.42 0.97 -2.27
N VAL A 41 -2.42 0.10 -2.12
CA VAL A 41 -1.25 0.04 -3.00
C VAL A 41 -1.66 -0.37 -4.41
N VAL A 42 -2.51 -1.39 -4.57
CA VAL A 42 -3.04 -1.82 -5.88
C VAL A 42 -3.84 -0.71 -6.55
N LEU A 43 -4.71 -0.02 -5.79
CA LEU A 43 -5.49 1.10 -6.33
C LEU A 43 -4.56 2.21 -6.82
N ARG A 44 -3.53 2.55 -6.05
CA ARG A 44 -2.56 3.57 -6.47
C ARG A 44 -1.77 3.15 -7.71
N ALA A 45 -1.30 1.90 -7.76
CA ALA A 45 -0.57 1.38 -8.93
C ALA A 45 -1.43 1.47 -10.20
N ARG A 46 -2.73 1.15 -10.09
CA ARG A 46 -3.68 1.29 -11.20
C ARG A 46 -3.87 2.75 -11.63
N GLU A 47 -3.96 3.68 -10.69
CA GLU A 47 -4.02 5.12 -11.01
C GLU A 47 -2.77 5.59 -11.74
N LEU A 48 -1.58 5.18 -11.29
CA LEU A 48 -0.30 5.55 -11.91
C LEU A 48 -0.16 4.96 -13.32
N PHE A 49 -0.59 3.71 -13.51
CA PHE A 49 -0.59 3.08 -14.83
C PHE A 49 -1.48 3.82 -15.84
N GLN A 50 -2.58 4.41 -15.38
CA GLN A 50 -3.49 5.20 -16.21
C GLN A 50 -3.01 6.65 -16.43
N ALA A 51 -2.09 7.13 -15.61
CA ALA A 51 -1.56 8.48 -15.72
C ALA A 51 -0.39 8.53 -16.72
N ALA A 52 -0.51 9.37 -17.74
CA ALA A 52 0.62 9.72 -18.60
C ALA A 52 1.55 10.69 -17.85
N GLY A 53 2.47 10.15 -17.05
CA GLY A 53 3.39 10.96 -16.25
C GLY A 53 4.62 10.16 -15.81
N ASP A 54 5.66 10.90 -15.40
CA ASP A 54 6.87 10.33 -14.82
C ASP A 54 6.62 9.91 -13.37
N ASN A 55 6.14 8.67 -13.22
CA ASN A 55 5.74 8.08 -11.94
C ASN A 55 6.71 6.97 -11.49
N GLY A 56 7.92 6.92 -12.04
CA GLY A 56 8.88 5.83 -11.83
C GLY A 56 9.17 5.58 -10.34
N GLU A 57 9.57 6.63 -9.62
CA GLU A 57 9.88 6.55 -8.18
C GLU A 57 8.68 6.07 -7.35
N GLU A 58 7.47 6.55 -7.64
CA GLU A 58 6.28 6.12 -6.90
C GLU A 58 5.92 4.67 -7.25
N THR A 59 6.16 4.23 -8.49
CA THR A 59 5.91 2.85 -8.92
C THR A 59 6.84 1.87 -8.21
N GLU A 60 8.14 2.17 -8.15
CA GLU A 60 9.14 1.40 -7.40
C GLU A 60 8.76 1.31 -5.92
N ALA A 61 8.38 2.43 -5.30
CA ALA A 61 7.96 2.43 -3.92
C ALA A 61 6.70 1.58 -3.64
N LEU A 62 5.77 1.46 -4.61
CA LEU A 62 4.60 0.61 -4.48
C LEU A 62 4.96 -0.89 -4.59
N GLU A 63 5.92 -1.24 -5.44
CA GLU A 63 6.45 -2.60 -5.56
C GLU A 63 7.15 -3.04 -4.26
N ASP A 64 8.03 -2.19 -3.73
CA ASP A 64 8.71 -2.44 -2.44
C ASP A 64 7.73 -2.64 -1.29
N VAL A 65 6.70 -1.79 -1.22
CA VAL A 65 5.68 -1.91 -0.17
C VAL A 65 4.84 -3.17 -0.33
N MET A 66 4.47 -3.56 -1.55
CA MET A 66 3.73 -4.81 -1.77
C MET A 66 4.57 -6.03 -1.34
N TYR A 67 5.86 -6.03 -1.67
CA TYR A 67 6.78 -7.06 -1.21
C TYR A 67 6.85 -7.13 0.33
N ALA A 68 7.06 -5.98 0.99
CA ALA A 68 7.13 -5.91 2.44
C ALA A 68 5.84 -6.38 3.13
N LEU A 69 4.66 -6.06 2.58
CA LEU A 69 3.36 -6.49 3.09
C LEU A 69 3.18 -8.02 2.96
N HIS A 70 3.58 -8.62 1.85
CA HIS A 70 3.55 -10.07 1.68
C HIS A 70 4.49 -10.78 2.67
N THR A 71 5.69 -10.25 2.87
CA THR A 71 6.63 -10.77 3.89
C THR A 71 6.02 -10.67 5.30
N LEU A 72 5.42 -9.53 5.64
CA LEU A 72 4.76 -9.31 6.93
C LEU A 72 3.61 -10.31 7.15
N ARG A 73 2.79 -10.55 6.13
CA ARG A 73 1.70 -11.55 6.18
C ARG A 73 2.23 -12.96 6.38
N GLY A 74 3.25 -13.37 5.63
CA GLY A 74 3.85 -14.70 5.74
C GLY A 74 4.46 -14.95 7.12
N ASN A 75 5.18 -13.97 7.66
CA ASN A 75 5.73 -14.03 9.02
C ASN A 75 4.62 -14.19 10.07
N TYR A 76 3.52 -13.46 9.93
CA TYR A 76 2.39 -13.57 10.85
C TYR A 76 1.69 -14.94 10.77
N GLN A 77 1.46 -15.47 9.57
CA GLN A 77 0.83 -16.77 9.39
C GLN A 77 1.67 -17.90 9.99
N ASN A 78 3.00 -17.82 9.87
CA ASN A 78 3.90 -18.80 10.48
C ASN A 78 3.90 -18.74 12.03
N LEU A 79 3.57 -17.59 12.62
CA LEU A 79 3.46 -17.41 14.08
C LEU A 79 2.09 -17.85 14.65
N GLY A 80 1.11 -18.15 13.79
CA GLY A 80 -0.23 -18.63 14.17
C GLY A 80 -0.38 -20.16 14.18
N VAL A 81 0.70 -20.89 13.86
CA VAL A 81 0.75 -22.36 13.88
C VAL A 81 1.68 -22.80 15.01
N SER A 82 1.18 -22.77 16.25
CA SER A 82 1.76 -23.44 17.42
C SER A 82 0.66 -23.71 18.43
#